data_AF-A0A971ZLN4-F1
#
_entry.id   AF-A0A971ZLN4-F1
#
_cell.length_a   1.000
_cell.length_b   1.000
_cell.length_c   1.000
_cell.angle_alpha   90.00
_cell.angle_beta   90.00
_cell.angle_gamma   90.00
#
_symmetry.space_group_name_H-M   'P 1'
#
loop_
_entity.id
_entity.type
_entity.pdbx_description
1 polymer ?
#
loop_
_entity_poly.entity_id
_entity_poly.type
_entity_poly.pdbx_seq_one_letter_code
_entity_poly.pdbx_strand_id
1 'polypeptide(L)' 'MVSVDPRIGRLTTGSPFNINCQTVFTISPDTRILDRAGRPIRLTDLNRGQRVRVTHANFQTQSIPPQSPAYEIRVL' A
#
# COMPACT_ATOMS: atom_id res chain seq x y z
N MET A 1 1.45 5.50 -8.78
CA MET A 1 2.37 4.36 -8.94
C MET A 1 2.59 3.74 -7.56
N VAL A 2 2.76 2.42 -7.47
CA VAL A 2 3.04 1.74 -6.20
C VAL A 2 4.54 1.43 -6.10
N SER A 3 5.11 1.67 -4.92
CA SER A 3 6.40 1.13 -4.48
C SER A 3 6.18 0.23 -3.27
N VAL A 4 6.79 -0.95 -3.27
CA VAL A 4 6.63 -1.97 -2.23
C VAL A 4 7.97 -2.22 -1.56
N ASP A 5 7.98 -2.16 -0.23
CA ASP A 5 9.08 -2.66 0.59
C ASP A 5 8.57 -3.81 1.49
N PRO A 6 8.75 -5.06 1.04
CA PRO A 6 8.27 -6.22 1.79
C PRO A 6 9.09 -6.51 3.05
N ARG A 7 10.30 -5.94 3.20
CA ARG A 7 11.17 -6.21 4.36
C ARG A 7 10.68 -5.51 5.61
N ILE A 8 10.10 -4.33 5.44
CA ILE A 8 9.58 -3.48 6.51
C ILE A 8 8.04 -3.40 6.51
N GLY A 9 7.37 -4.17 5.65
CA GLY A 9 5.91 -4.22 5.57
C GLY A 9 5.27 -2.89 5.17
N ARG A 10 5.84 -2.19 4.17
CA ARG A 10 5.32 -0.89 3.72
C ARG A 10 4.97 -0.89 2.24
N LEU A 11 3.85 -0.24 1.93
CA LEU A 11 3.42 0.06 0.57
C LEU A 11 3.25 1.56 0.42
N THR A 12 3.98 2.16 -0.51
CA THR A 12 3.89 3.59 -0.81
C THR A 12 3.13 3.77 -2.12
N THR A 13 2.09 4.60 -2.09
CA THR A 13 1.34 5.02 -3.28
C THR A 13 1.63 6.48 -3.57
N GLY A 14 1.39 6.91 -4.82
CA GLY A 14 1.54 8.31 -5.24
C GLY A 14 2.50 8.49 -6.41
N SER A 15 3.02 9.71 -6.55
CA SER A 15 4.10 10.03 -7.50
C SER A 15 5.46 9.79 -6.85
N PRO A 16 6.36 8.98 -7.43
CA PRO A 16 7.68 8.75 -6.84
C PRO A 16 8.55 10.02 -6.79
N PHE A 17 8.25 11.01 -7.64
CA PHE A 17 8.99 12.27 -7.72
C PHE A 17 8.39 13.40 -6.88
N ASN A 18 7.26 13.18 -6.21
CA ASN A 18 6.63 14.18 -5.35
C ASN A 18 6.09 13.56 -4.06
N ILE A 19 6.84 13.73 -2.97
CA ILE A 19 6.52 13.21 -1.64
C ILE A 19 5.20 13.77 -1.08
N ASN A 20 4.80 14.97 -1.48
CA ASN A 20 3.53 15.58 -1.04
C ASN A 20 2.31 14.89 -1.64
N CYS A 21 2.51 14.11 -2.71
CA CYS A 21 1.47 13.29 -3.33
C CYS A 21 1.61 11.81 -2.93
N GLN A 22 2.45 11.48 -1.95
CA GLN A 22 2.65 10.12 -1.49
C GLN A 22 1.84 9.83 -0.23
N THR A 23 1.42 8.58 -0.10
CA THR A 23 0.84 8.05 1.13
C THR A 23 1.46 6.69 1.38
N VAL A 24 1.88 6.47 2.62
CA VAL A 24 2.46 5.21 3.05
C VAL A 24 1.41 4.41 3.79
N PHE A 25 1.32 3.13 3.44
CA PHE A 25 0.48 2.17 4.13
C PHE A 25 1.34 1.15 4.86
N THR A 26 1.05 0.95 6.14
CA THR A 26 1.67 -0.08 6.97
C THR A 26 0.87 -1.36 6.86
N ILE A 27 1.57 -2.47 6.65
CA ILE A 27 0.99 -3.79 6.41
C ILE A 27 1.23 -4.64 7.65
N SER A 28 0.16 -5.23 8.19
CA SER A 28 0.18 -6.18 9.30
C SER A 28 -0.18 -7.59 8.80
N PRO A 29 -0.03 -8.63 9.63
CA PRO A 29 -0.51 -9.98 9.30
C PRO A 29 -2.02 -10.04 8.95
N ASP A 30 -2.81 -9.08 9.42
CA ASP A 30 -4.26 -9.01 9.18
C ASP A 30 -4.62 -8.31 7.86
N THR A 31 -3.66 -7.66 7.20
CA THR A 31 -3.89 -6.96 5.93
C THR A 31 -4.18 -7.98 4.81
N ARG A 32 -5.37 -7.90 4.22
CA ARG A 32 -5.74 -8.73 3.06
C ARG A 32 -5.11 -8.18 1.79
N ILE A 33 -4.34 -8.99 1.07
CA ILE A 33 -3.75 -8.60 -0.21
C ILE A 33 -4.31 -9.49 -1.31
N LEU A 34 -4.95 -8.88 -2.31
CA LEU A 34 -5.72 -9.56 -3.34
C LEU A 34 -5.24 -9.18 -4.75
N ASP A 35 -5.21 -10.16 -5.65
CA ASP A 35 -5.04 -9.90 -7.08
C ASP A 35 -6.30 -9.29 -7.72
N ARG A 36 -6.26 -9.05 -9.03
CA ARG A 36 -7.40 -8.51 -9.79
C ARG A 36 -8.63 -9.43 -9.73
N ALA A 37 -8.41 -10.75 -9.72
CA ALA A 37 -9.43 -11.77 -9.62
C ALA A 37 -9.97 -11.97 -8.19
N GLY A 38 -9.44 -11.25 -7.19
CA GLY A 38 -9.83 -11.37 -5.78
C GLY A 38 -9.17 -12.55 -5.07
N ARG A 39 -8.13 -13.15 -5.63
CA ARG A 39 -7.39 -14.25 -5.01
C ARG A 39 -6.33 -13.70 -4.04
N PRO A 40 -6.15 -14.32 -2.86
CA PRO A 40 -5.08 -13.94 -1.94
C PRO A 40 -3.70 -14.06 -2.58
N ILE A 41 -2.89 -13.03 -2.44
CA ILE A 41 -1.48 -12.98 -2.85
C ILE A 41 -0.62 -12.43 -1.71
N ARG A 42 0.70 -12.57 -1.81
CA ARG A 42 1.64 -12.01 -0.84
C ARG A 42 2.00 -10.58 -1.23
N LEU A 43 2.47 -9.81 -0.25
CA LEU A 43 3.05 -8.48 -0.49
C LEU A 43 4.20 -8.52 -1.51
N THR A 44 4.99 -9.59 -1.49
CA THR A 44 6.10 -9.82 -2.44
C THR A 44 5.65 -10.02 -3.87
N ASP A 45 4.37 -10.37 -4.09
CA ASP A 45 3.82 -10.61 -5.42
C ASP A 45 3.32 -9.30 -6.07
N LEU A 46 3.25 -8.21 -5.28
CA LEU A 46 2.97 -6.88 -5.79
C LEU A 46 4.20 -6.31 -6.50
N ASN A 47 4.02 -5.90 -7.75
CA ASN A 47 5.08 -5.32 -8.56
C ASN A 47 5.06 -3.80 -8.50
N ARG A 48 6.26 -3.19 -8.52
CA ARG A 48 6.38 -1.72 -8.70
C ARG A 48 5.66 -1.32 -9.98
N GLY A 49 5.00 -0.16 -9.95
CA GLY A 49 4.25 0.32 -11.12
C GLY A 49 2.80 -0.13 -11.18
N GLN A 50 2.41 -1.19 -10.45
CA GLN A 50 1.01 -1.62 -10.41
C GLN A 50 0.10 -0.53 -9.83
N ARG A 51 -1.15 -0.55 -10.27
CA ARG A 51 -2.24 0.21 -9.64
C ARG A 51 -2.91 -0.69 -8.62
N VAL A 52 -3.11 -0.16 -7.43
CA VAL A 52 -3.83 -0.84 -6.36
C VAL A 52 -4.86 0.10 -5.78
N ARG A 53 -5.93 -0.46 -5.24
CA ARG A 53 -6.84 0.19 -4.32
C ARG A 53 -6.46 -0.23 -2.90
N VAL A 54 -6.35 0.74 -1.99
CA VAL A 54 -6.06 0.47 -0.59
C VAL A 54 -7.26 0.90 0.25
N THR A 55 -7.80 -0.04 1.01
CA THR A 55 -8.75 0.23 2.10
C THR A 55 -7.93 0.36 3.37
N HIS A 56 -7.98 1.52 4.03
CA HIS A 56 -7.12 1.86 5.17
C HIS A 56 -7.92 2.48 6.32
N ALA A 57 -7.27 2.66 7.46
CA ALA A 57 -7.88 3.28 8.63
C ALA A 57 -8.33 4.73 8.35
N ASN A 58 -9.35 5.19 9.06
CA ASN A 58 -9.82 6.58 9.00
C ASN A 58 -8.90 7.58 9.71
N PHE A 59 -7.76 7.13 10.24
CA PHE A 59 -6.73 7.95 10.87
C PHE A 59 -5.38 7.78 10.16
N GLN A 60 -4.52 8.79 10.31
CA GLN A 60 -3.19 8.84 9.71
C GLN A 60 -2.24 9.69 10.57
N THR A 61 -0.94 9.50 10.39
CA THR A 61 0.10 10.32 11.04
C THR A 61 0.15 11.72 10.42
N GLN A 62 0.44 12.74 11.23
CA GLN A 62 0.72 14.10 10.78
C GLN A 62 2.18 14.21 10.31
N SER A 63 2.56 13.44 9.29
CA SER A 63 3.89 13.44 8.69
C SER A 63 3.84 13.69 7.18
N ILE A 64 4.99 13.98 6.57
CA ILE A 64 5.14 14.05 5.12
C ILE A 64 6.14 12.96 4.68
N PRO A 65 5.70 11.90 3.97
CA PRO A 65 4.32 11.61 3.60
C PRO A 65 3.49 11.13 4.82
N PRO A 66 2.16 11.26 4.80
CA PRO A 66 1.28 10.67 5.80
C PRO A 66 1.34 9.14 5.77
N GLN A 67 1.11 8.52 6.92
CA GLN A 67 1.13 7.06 7.09
C GLN A 67 -0.17 6.56 7.73
N SER A 68 -0.72 5.43 7.25
CA SER A 68 -1.95 4.83 7.79
C SER A 68 -1.93 3.29 7.71
N PRO A 69 -2.51 2.55 8.67
CA PRO A 69 -2.66 1.09 8.57
C PRO A 69 -3.55 0.67 7.39
N ALA A 70 -3.14 -0.36 6.65
CA ALA A 70 -3.96 -0.97 5.59
C ALA A 70 -4.78 -2.17 6.11
N TYR A 71 -6.05 -2.20 5.73
CA TYR A 71 -6.95 -3.34 5.95
C TYR A 71 -7.02 -4.26 4.74
N GLU A 72 -7.08 -3.68 3.53
CA GLU A 72 -7.09 -4.43 2.28
C GLU A 72 -6.30 -3.69 1.19
N ILE A 73 -5.55 -4.45 0.40
CA ILE A 73 -4.86 -3.99 -0.81
C ILE A 73 -5.34 -4.86 -1.98
N ARG A 74 -5.90 -4.24 -3.01
CA ARG A 74 -6.39 -4.95 -4.20
C ARG A 74 -5.76 -4.42 -5.48
N VAL A 75 -5.18 -5.30 -6.29
CA VAL A 75 -4.66 -4.94 -7.61
C VAL A 75 -5.81 -4.56 -8.55
N LEU A 76 -5.64 -3.47 -9.28
CA LEU A 76 -6.56 -2.97 -10.32
C LEU A 76 -6.06 -3.35 -11.70
#